data_AF-A0A9X4FH26-F1
#
_entry.id   AF-A0A9X4FH26-F1
#
_cell.length_a   1.000
_cell.length_b   1.000
_cell.length_c   1.000
_cell.angle_alpha   90.00
_cell.angle_beta   90.00
_cell.angle_gamma   90.00
#
_symmetry.space_group_name_H-M   'P 1'
#
loop_
_entity.id
_entity.type
_entity.pdbx_description
1 polymer ?
#
loop_
_entity_poly.entity_id
_entity_poly.type
_entity_poly.pdbx_seq_one_letter_code
_entity_poly.pdbx_strand_id
1 'polypeptide(L)'
;MNVFLLPPERHFDGGLGATADEFKRSAEELKITKGTALAHLPVCYLQRHSIELYLKSLIVILHKKYQVPFGDGFNTEKPAVFANGKWKLMSSTHNLTDLYTYFISVFDSVSAQMPTSTNWTIEPKLKSKINLINGYDPNSTYFRYPSALDAKRDSMKSEVQPTDIEETIARANSSDSPAVKCVVLLDKNDQVVETYDLASNAIPDVRSALDYTVNFLHDIHCAFLGELTNWT
;
A
#
# COMPACT_ATOMS: atom_id res chain seq x y z
N MET A 1 -18.99 -22.20 -9.45
CA MET A 1 -17.74 -22.99 -9.52
C MET A 1 -16.71 -22.17 -8.75
N ASN A 2 -16.01 -22.76 -7.79
CA ASN A 2 -15.21 -22.02 -6.82
C ASN A 2 -14.04 -21.29 -7.50
N VAL A 3 -13.79 -20.01 -7.17
CA VAL A 3 -12.66 -19.19 -7.64
C VAL A 3 -11.32 -19.92 -7.56
N PHE A 4 -11.10 -20.76 -6.54
CA PHE A 4 -9.85 -21.50 -6.37
C PHE A 4 -9.59 -22.58 -7.45
N LEU A 5 -10.59 -22.92 -8.26
CA LEU A 5 -10.50 -23.93 -9.33
C LEU A 5 -10.62 -23.33 -10.72
N LEU A 6 -10.72 -22.01 -10.81
CA LEU A 6 -10.87 -21.27 -12.06
C LEU A 6 -9.59 -20.50 -12.38
N PRO A 7 -9.25 -20.33 -13.66
CA PRO A 7 -8.20 -19.41 -14.04
C PRO A 7 -8.61 -17.97 -13.71
N PRO A 8 -7.67 -17.06 -13.39
CA PRO A 8 -7.96 -15.74 -12.83
C PRO A 8 -8.96 -14.91 -13.63
N GLU A 9 -8.89 -14.96 -14.97
CA GLU A 9 -9.79 -14.22 -15.86
C GLU A 9 -11.27 -14.64 -15.77
N ARG A 10 -11.55 -15.80 -15.16
CA ARG A 10 -12.91 -16.31 -14.92
C ARG A 10 -13.45 -16.00 -13.54
N HIS A 11 -12.64 -15.44 -12.64
CA HIS A 11 -13.10 -15.01 -11.32
C HIS A 11 -14.06 -13.82 -11.48
N PHE A 12 -14.98 -13.64 -10.54
CA PHE A 12 -15.97 -12.56 -10.60
C PHE A 12 -15.33 -11.16 -10.73
N ASP A 13 -14.16 -10.94 -10.13
CA ASP A 13 -13.36 -9.71 -10.18
C ASP A 13 -12.30 -9.70 -11.30
N GLY A 14 -12.22 -10.76 -12.12
CA GLY A 14 -11.20 -10.94 -13.15
C GLY A 14 -9.81 -11.29 -12.61
N GLY A 15 -9.72 -11.81 -11.38
CA GLY A 15 -8.48 -12.31 -10.78
C GLY A 15 -7.67 -11.24 -10.06
N LEU A 16 -8.23 -10.04 -9.91
CA LEU A 16 -7.59 -8.91 -9.21
C LEU A 16 -7.30 -9.26 -7.75
N GLY A 17 -8.30 -9.78 -7.03
CA GLY A 17 -8.17 -10.18 -5.64
C GLY A 17 -7.20 -11.35 -5.44
N ALA A 18 -7.30 -12.39 -6.27
CA ALA A 18 -6.36 -13.51 -6.22
C ALA A 18 -4.91 -13.07 -6.44
N THR A 19 -4.69 -12.12 -7.37
CA THR A 19 -3.37 -11.52 -7.58
C THR A 19 -2.94 -10.67 -6.37
N ALA A 20 -3.87 -9.95 -5.75
CA ALA A 20 -3.61 -9.18 -4.52
C ALA A 20 -3.16 -10.08 -3.36
N ASP A 21 -3.78 -11.25 -3.22
CA ASP A 21 -3.43 -12.26 -2.20
C ASP A 21 -1.99 -12.76 -2.39
N GLU A 22 -1.58 -13.06 -3.63
CA GLU A 22 -0.20 -13.49 -3.90
C GLU A 22 0.82 -12.39 -3.62
N PHE A 23 0.49 -11.12 -3.91
CA PHE A 23 1.33 -9.99 -3.52
C PHE A 23 1.47 -9.86 -2.00
N LYS A 24 0.36 -9.98 -1.26
CA LYS A 24 0.35 -9.97 0.21
C LYS A 24 1.18 -11.11 0.76
N ARG A 25 0.96 -12.34 0.29
CA ARG A 25 1.70 -13.54 0.71
C ARG A 25 3.20 -13.40 0.46
N SER A 26 3.57 -12.95 -0.73
CA SER A 26 4.97 -12.71 -1.10
C SER A 26 5.63 -11.68 -0.17
N ALA A 27 4.90 -10.63 0.22
CA ALA A 27 5.39 -9.65 1.17
C ALA A 27 5.63 -10.25 2.56
N GLU A 28 4.71 -11.08 3.06
CA GLU A 28 4.87 -11.76 4.35
C GLU A 28 6.04 -12.74 4.36
N GLU A 29 6.21 -13.53 3.31
CA GLU A 29 7.35 -14.43 3.15
C GLU A 29 8.68 -13.64 3.14
N LEU A 30 8.71 -12.49 2.46
CA LEU A 30 9.89 -11.64 2.39
C LEU A 30 10.22 -10.97 3.74
N LYS A 31 9.23 -10.67 4.59
CA LYS A 31 9.48 -10.14 5.94
C LYS A 31 10.20 -11.12 6.85
N ILE A 32 9.99 -12.43 6.66
CA ILE A 32 10.60 -13.48 7.49
C ILE A 32 12.09 -13.65 7.13
N THR A 33 12.46 -13.40 5.88
CA THR A 33 13.85 -13.47 5.45
C THR A 33 14.62 -12.24 5.96
N LYS A 34 15.72 -12.48 6.71
CA LYS A 34 16.63 -11.42 7.13
C LYS A 34 17.36 -10.88 5.91
N GLY A 35 16.80 -9.85 5.27
CA GLY A 35 17.40 -9.18 4.12
C GLY A 35 18.43 -8.12 4.51
N THR A 36 18.97 -7.45 3.49
CA THR A 36 19.90 -6.32 3.63
C THR A 36 19.18 -5.05 4.13
N ALA A 37 19.92 -3.95 4.34
CA ALA A 37 19.38 -2.67 4.84
C ALA A 37 18.18 -2.12 4.04
N LEU A 38 17.96 -2.56 2.79
CA LEU A 38 16.86 -2.10 1.93
C LEU A 38 15.74 -3.12 1.75
N ALA A 39 15.75 -4.23 2.50
CA ALA A 39 14.77 -5.30 2.36
C ALA A 39 13.32 -4.88 2.64
N HIS A 40 13.12 -3.74 3.33
CA HIS A 40 11.80 -3.17 3.58
C HIS A 40 11.17 -2.58 2.30
N LEU A 41 11.96 -2.11 1.32
CA LEU A 41 11.41 -1.45 0.12
C LEU A 41 10.59 -2.42 -0.74
N PRO A 42 11.08 -3.62 -1.11
CA PRO A 42 10.27 -4.56 -1.88
C PRO A 42 9.04 -5.05 -1.08
N VAL A 43 9.14 -5.24 0.23
CA VAL A 43 7.97 -5.54 1.08
C VAL A 43 6.91 -4.46 0.94
N CYS A 44 7.29 -3.19 1.09
CA CYS A 44 6.37 -2.07 0.98
C CYS A 44 5.75 -1.96 -0.43
N TYR A 45 6.54 -2.21 -1.47
CA TYR A 45 6.07 -2.26 -2.85
C TYR A 45 4.97 -3.32 -3.04
N LEU A 46 5.23 -4.56 -2.62
CA LEU A 46 4.29 -5.68 -2.76
C LEU A 46 2.98 -5.41 -1.99
N GLN A 47 3.07 -4.91 -0.76
CA GLN A 47 1.90 -4.56 0.04
C GLN A 47 1.08 -3.43 -0.58
N ARG A 48 1.73 -2.37 -1.08
CA ARG A 48 1.06 -1.27 -1.79
C ARG A 48 0.31 -1.79 -3.01
N HIS A 49 0.93 -2.69 -3.78
CA HIS A 49 0.30 -3.27 -4.96
C HIS A 49 -0.88 -4.18 -4.61
N SER A 50 -0.76 -4.96 -3.54
CA SER A 50 -1.87 -5.74 -2.98
C SER A 50 -3.07 -4.84 -2.61
N ILE A 51 -2.83 -3.74 -1.89
CA ILE A 51 -3.86 -2.74 -1.54
C ILE A 51 -4.53 -2.17 -2.80
N GLU A 52 -3.76 -1.79 -3.82
CA GLU A 52 -4.29 -1.29 -5.09
C GLU A 52 -5.24 -2.29 -5.75
N LEU A 53 -4.82 -3.56 -5.82
CA LEU A 53 -5.58 -4.62 -6.46
C LEU A 53 -6.83 -5.01 -5.67
N TYR A 54 -6.78 -5.06 -4.34
CA TYR A 54 -7.99 -5.25 -3.52
C TYR A 54 -9.00 -4.13 -3.76
N LEU A 55 -8.57 -2.86 -3.77
CA LEU A 55 -9.50 -1.75 -4.03
C LEU A 55 -10.15 -1.87 -5.41
N LYS A 56 -9.36 -2.18 -6.44
CA LYS A 56 -9.87 -2.40 -7.80
C LYS A 56 -10.84 -3.58 -7.85
N SER A 57 -10.51 -4.68 -7.17
CA SER A 57 -11.37 -5.85 -7.05
C SER A 57 -12.70 -5.51 -6.39
N LEU A 58 -12.70 -4.83 -5.24
CA LEU A 58 -13.90 -4.45 -4.51
C LEU A 58 -14.82 -3.57 -5.38
N ILE A 59 -14.24 -2.60 -6.10
CA ILE A 59 -14.98 -1.78 -7.08
C ILE A 59 -15.66 -2.65 -8.14
N VAL A 60 -14.90 -3.55 -8.78
CA VAL A 60 -15.45 -4.44 -9.83
C VAL A 60 -16.56 -5.32 -9.28
N ILE A 61 -16.39 -5.90 -8.09
CA ILE A 61 -17.40 -6.74 -7.45
C ILE A 61 -18.70 -5.96 -7.26
N LEU A 62 -18.64 -4.75 -6.70
CA LEU A 62 -19.85 -3.95 -6.46
C LEU A 62 -20.57 -3.58 -7.75
N HIS A 63 -19.82 -3.11 -8.76
CA HIS A 63 -20.39 -2.78 -10.06
C HIS A 63 -21.08 -3.97 -10.72
N LYS A 64 -20.43 -5.14 -10.73
CA LYS A 64 -21.00 -6.35 -11.32
C LYS A 64 -22.19 -6.89 -10.52
N LYS A 65 -22.08 -6.96 -9.20
CA LYS A 65 -23.10 -7.55 -8.31
C LYS A 65 -24.39 -6.74 -8.31
N TYR A 66 -24.28 -5.42 -8.20
CA TYR A 66 -25.41 -4.51 -8.05
C TYR A 66 -25.77 -3.77 -9.33
N GLN A 67 -25.12 -4.10 -10.45
CA GLN A 67 -25.36 -3.50 -11.76
C GLN A 67 -25.26 -1.97 -11.75
N VAL A 68 -24.38 -1.42 -10.90
CA VAL A 68 -24.10 0.02 -10.87
C VAL A 68 -23.40 0.38 -12.18
N PRO A 69 -23.94 1.32 -12.98
CA PRO A 69 -23.30 1.70 -14.23
C PRO A 69 -22.01 2.49 -13.99
N PHE A 70 -21.04 2.31 -14.87
CA PHE A 70 -19.95 3.28 -15.03
C PHE A 70 -20.42 4.46 -15.88
N GLY A 71 -19.62 5.53 -15.96
CA GLY A 71 -19.90 6.64 -16.86
C GLY A 71 -19.80 6.28 -18.33
N ASP A 72 -20.26 7.19 -19.19
CA ASP A 72 -20.27 7.02 -20.64
C ASP A 72 -18.92 6.55 -21.20
N GLY A 73 -18.96 5.49 -22.02
CA GLY A 73 -17.77 4.90 -22.65
C GLY A 73 -16.98 3.90 -21.78
N PHE A 74 -17.50 3.55 -20.60
CA PHE A 74 -16.95 2.55 -19.69
C PHE A 74 -17.98 1.47 -19.35
N ASN A 75 -17.51 0.29 -19.00
CA ASN A 75 -18.34 -0.87 -18.67
C ASN A 75 -17.52 -1.88 -17.84
N THR A 76 -18.07 -3.06 -17.57
CA THR A 76 -17.38 -4.11 -16.78
C THR A 76 -16.14 -4.69 -17.47
N GLU A 77 -16.04 -4.63 -18.80
CA GLU A 77 -14.85 -5.03 -19.57
C GLU A 77 -13.80 -3.91 -19.64
N LYS A 78 -14.25 -2.67 -19.49
CA LYS A 78 -13.43 -1.45 -19.46
C LYS A 78 -13.74 -0.64 -18.20
N PRO A 79 -13.42 -1.19 -17.01
CA PRO A 79 -13.79 -0.57 -15.74
C PRO A 79 -13.08 0.76 -15.53
N ALA A 80 -13.75 1.67 -14.85
CA ALA A 80 -13.27 3.02 -14.62
C ALA A 80 -13.53 3.50 -13.20
N VAL A 81 -12.80 4.55 -12.84
CA VAL A 81 -12.86 5.21 -11.54
C VAL A 81 -13.21 6.66 -11.78
N PHE A 82 -14.22 7.17 -11.08
CA PHE A 82 -14.54 8.59 -11.10
C PHE A 82 -13.70 9.31 -10.06
N ALA A 83 -12.76 10.14 -10.52
CA ALA A 83 -11.85 10.87 -9.66
C ALA A 83 -11.52 12.24 -10.24
N ASN A 84 -11.51 13.27 -9.39
CA ASN A 84 -11.25 14.67 -9.76
C ASN A 84 -12.17 15.15 -10.90
N GLY A 85 -13.46 14.83 -10.80
CA GLY A 85 -14.49 15.27 -11.75
C GLY A 85 -14.47 14.59 -13.11
N LYS A 86 -13.65 13.54 -13.30
CA LYS A 86 -13.56 12.81 -14.57
C LYS A 86 -13.45 11.30 -14.37
N TRP A 87 -13.94 10.57 -15.36
CA TRP A 87 -13.74 9.13 -15.45
C TRP A 87 -12.34 8.83 -15.97
N LYS A 88 -11.64 7.91 -15.29
CA LYS A 88 -10.32 7.42 -15.67
C LYS A 88 -10.37 5.91 -15.78
N LEU A 89 -9.63 5.35 -16.75
CA LEU A 89 -9.52 3.90 -16.86
C LEU A 89 -8.87 3.33 -15.60
N MET A 90 -9.51 2.33 -15.00
CA MET A 90 -9.08 1.76 -13.72
C MET A 90 -7.70 1.09 -13.82
N SER A 91 -7.38 0.47 -14.96
CA SER A 91 -6.05 -0.13 -15.19
C SER A 91 -4.91 0.88 -15.09
N SER A 92 -5.14 2.12 -15.51
CA SER A 92 -4.17 3.23 -15.43
C SER A 92 -4.23 4.07 -14.15
N THR A 93 -5.13 3.71 -13.22
CA THR A 93 -5.30 4.45 -11.96
C THR A 93 -4.56 3.74 -10.84
N HIS A 94 -3.46 4.34 -10.37
CA HIS A 94 -2.61 3.80 -9.30
C HIS A 94 -2.70 4.58 -7.98
N ASN A 95 -3.34 5.76 -8.00
CA ASN A 95 -3.50 6.58 -6.82
C ASN A 95 -4.49 5.93 -5.85
N LEU A 96 -4.01 5.53 -4.67
CA LEU A 96 -4.82 4.77 -3.71
C LEU A 96 -5.93 5.63 -3.10
N THR A 97 -5.72 6.94 -2.96
CA THR A 97 -6.76 7.87 -2.47
C THR A 97 -7.90 7.98 -3.47
N ASP A 98 -7.61 8.09 -4.78
CA ASP A 98 -8.62 8.11 -5.85
C ASP A 98 -9.43 6.79 -5.83
N LEU A 99 -8.74 5.65 -5.79
CA LEU A 99 -9.37 4.32 -5.75
C LEU A 99 -10.26 4.13 -4.53
N TYR A 100 -9.74 4.44 -3.34
CA TYR A 100 -10.48 4.29 -2.10
C TYR A 100 -11.70 5.21 -2.03
N THR A 101 -11.55 6.47 -2.42
CA THR A 101 -12.66 7.44 -2.42
C THR A 101 -13.78 6.97 -3.35
N TYR A 102 -13.42 6.47 -4.52
CA TYR A 102 -14.41 5.91 -5.45
C TYR A 102 -15.04 4.62 -4.92
N PHE A 103 -14.25 3.70 -4.36
CA PHE A 103 -14.76 2.50 -3.69
C PHE A 103 -15.82 2.85 -2.65
N ILE A 104 -15.53 3.78 -1.72
CA ILE A 104 -16.48 4.20 -0.70
C ILE A 104 -17.75 4.79 -1.33
N SER A 105 -17.61 5.63 -2.38
CA SER A 105 -18.78 6.19 -3.05
C SER A 105 -19.72 5.13 -3.65
N VAL A 106 -19.15 4.07 -4.26
CA VAL A 106 -19.93 2.96 -4.82
C VAL A 106 -20.51 2.10 -3.70
N PHE A 107 -19.70 1.79 -2.68
CA PHE A 107 -20.10 1.02 -1.51
C PHE A 107 -21.29 1.67 -0.79
N ASP A 108 -21.21 2.97 -0.49
CA ASP A 108 -22.29 3.71 0.17
C ASP A 108 -23.58 3.69 -0.65
N SER A 109 -23.48 3.78 -1.99
CA SER A 109 -24.62 3.76 -2.90
C SER A 109 -25.40 2.44 -2.92
N VAL A 110 -24.76 1.32 -2.54
CA VAL A 110 -25.36 -0.02 -2.53
C VAL A 110 -25.46 -0.64 -1.13
N SER A 111 -24.97 0.04 -0.10
CA SER A 111 -24.89 -0.44 1.29
C SER A 111 -26.23 -0.99 1.81
N ALA A 112 -27.35 -0.33 1.49
CA ALA A 112 -28.69 -0.76 1.89
C ALA A 112 -29.15 -2.09 1.24
N GLN A 113 -28.48 -2.53 0.17
CA GLN A 113 -28.76 -3.77 -0.55
C GLN A 113 -27.81 -4.92 -0.14
N MET A 114 -26.87 -4.65 0.77
CA MET A 114 -25.90 -5.65 1.21
C MET A 114 -26.53 -6.64 2.21
N PRO A 115 -26.06 -7.91 2.24
CA PRO A 115 -26.54 -8.89 3.21
C PRO A 115 -26.33 -8.43 4.65
N THR A 116 -27.31 -8.67 5.53
CA THR A 116 -27.23 -8.29 6.95
C THR A 116 -26.49 -9.33 7.80
N SER A 117 -26.08 -10.46 7.22
CA SER A 117 -25.29 -11.54 7.84
C SER A 117 -23.87 -11.10 8.22
N THR A 118 -23.37 -10.02 7.62
CA THR A 118 -21.99 -9.57 7.74
C THR A 118 -21.93 -8.14 8.24
N ASN A 119 -20.95 -7.86 9.11
CA ASN A 119 -20.66 -6.50 9.51
C ASN A 119 -19.80 -5.81 8.43
N TRP A 120 -20.42 -4.92 7.65
CA TRP A 120 -19.76 -4.16 6.59
C TRP A 120 -19.09 -2.85 7.05
N THR A 121 -18.91 -2.66 8.36
CA THR A 121 -18.34 -1.42 8.89
C THR A 121 -16.91 -1.20 8.37
N ILE A 122 -16.71 -0.10 7.64
CA ILE A 122 -15.38 0.36 7.23
C ILE A 122 -14.81 1.24 8.33
N GLU A 123 -13.67 0.86 8.89
CA GLU A 123 -13.04 1.63 9.96
C GLU A 123 -12.60 3.03 9.47
N PRO A 124 -12.97 4.13 10.17
CA PRO A 124 -12.62 5.49 9.74
C PRO A 124 -11.09 5.71 9.58
N LYS A 125 -10.28 5.01 10.36
CA LYS A 125 -8.81 5.09 10.30
C LYS A 125 -8.21 4.51 9.02
N LEU A 126 -8.97 3.75 8.24
CA LEU A 126 -8.52 3.22 6.96
C LEU A 126 -8.21 4.35 5.97
N LYS A 127 -9.06 5.39 5.93
CA LYS A 127 -8.87 6.55 5.05
C LYS A 127 -7.55 7.29 5.33
N SER A 128 -7.24 7.53 6.60
CA SER A 128 -6.00 8.23 6.98
C SER A 128 -4.76 7.40 6.63
N LYS A 129 -4.81 6.08 6.82
CA LYS A 129 -3.72 5.17 6.43
C LYS A 129 -3.53 5.11 4.91
N ILE A 130 -4.61 5.00 4.14
CA ILE A 130 -4.53 5.05 2.67
C ILE A 130 -3.92 6.36 2.19
N ASN A 131 -4.33 7.49 2.76
CA ASN A 131 -3.76 8.79 2.41
C ASN A 131 -2.27 8.90 2.78
N LEU A 132 -1.86 8.34 3.92
CA LEU A 132 -0.45 8.28 4.32
C LEU A 132 0.37 7.47 3.31
N ILE A 133 -0.09 6.26 2.97
CA ILE A 133 0.59 5.38 1.99
C ILE A 133 0.68 6.07 0.62
N ASN A 134 -0.43 6.64 0.15
CA ASN A 134 -0.50 7.31 -1.15
C ASN A 134 0.38 8.57 -1.19
N GLY A 135 0.42 9.36 -0.12
CA GLY A 135 1.30 10.52 -0.02
C GLY A 135 2.79 10.13 -0.06
N TYR A 136 3.10 8.92 0.44
CA TYR A 136 4.45 8.40 0.45
C TYR A 136 4.90 7.86 -0.92
N ASP A 137 4.02 7.12 -1.60
CA ASP A 137 4.29 6.54 -2.92
C ASP A 137 3.08 6.62 -3.87
N PRO A 138 2.76 7.82 -4.40
CA PRO A 138 1.53 8.05 -5.16
C PRO A 138 1.48 7.28 -6.48
N ASN A 139 2.65 7.04 -7.10
CA ASN A 139 2.78 6.43 -8.42
C ASN A 139 3.35 5.01 -8.38
N SER A 140 3.47 4.41 -7.20
CA SER A 140 4.13 3.11 -7.01
C SER A 140 5.61 3.13 -7.41
N THR A 141 6.29 4.28 -7.43
CA THR A 141 7.66 4.41 -7.93
C THR A 141 8.69 4.41 -6.81
N TYR A 142 8.38 4.99 -5.64
CA TYR A 142 9.35 5.18 -4.57
C TYR A 142 9.92 3.86 -4.04
N PHE A 143 9.06 2.87 -3.78
CA PHE A 143 9.52 1.59 -3.26
C PHE A 143 10.33 0.75 -4.28
N ARG A 144 10.40 1.18 -5.54
CA ARG A 144 11.18 0.53 -6.60
C ARG A 144 12.48 1.26 -6.93
N TYR A 145 12.49 2.59 -6.79
CA TYR A 145 13.59 3.43 -7.23
C TYR A 145 14.01 4.39 -6.10
N PRO A 146 15.29 4.40 -5.70
CA PRO A 146 15.77 5.29 -4.65
C PRO A 146 15.76 6.80 -5.03
N SER A 147 15.43 7.13 -6.28
CA SER A 147 15.29 8.51 -6.79
C SER A 147 14.01 8.63 -7.63
N ALA A 148 12.86 8.70 -6.98
CA ALA A 148 11.56 8.49 -7.61
C ALA A 148 10.68 9.75 -7.71
N LEU A 149 10.93 10.78 -6.90
CA LEU A 149 10.03 11.95 -6.82
C LEU A 149 10.79 13.28 -6.84
N ASP A 150 11.58 13.56 -5.80
CA ASP A 150 12.34 14.80 -5.59
C ASP A 150 13.45 14.46 -4.58
N ALA A 151 14.70 14.85 -4.86
CA ALA A 151 15.86 14.56 -4.01
C ALA A 151 15.63 14.89 -2.53
N LYS A 152 14.89 15.96 -2.22
CA LYS A 152 14.58 16.35 -0.83
C LYS A 152 13.53 15.45 -0.18
N ARG A 153 12.56 14.95 -0.95
CA ARG A 153 11.52 14.03 -0.44
C ARG A 153 12.02 12.60 -0.36
N ASP A 154 12.95 12.23 -1.23
CA ASP A 154 13.56 10.90 -1.23
C ASP A 154 14.65 10.81 -0.15
N SER A 155 15.38 11.89 0.12
CA SER A 155 16.35 11.93 1.22
C SER A 155 15.69 11.74 2.58
N MET A 156 14.52 12.34 2.85
CA MET A 156 13.77 12.20 4.12
C MET A 156 13.29 10.77 4.43
N LYS A 157 13.42 9.86 3.46
CA LYS A 157 12.83 8.53 3.49
C LYS A 157 13.87 7.40 3.54
N SER A 158 15.15 7.74 3.46
CA SER A 158 16.27 6.81 3.61
C SER A 158 16.43 6.39 5.07
N GLU A 159 16.64 5.11 5.36
CA GLU A 159 17.04 4.67 6.73
C GLU A 159 18.45 5.16 7.11
N VAL A 160 19.22 5.62 6.12
CA VAL A 160 20.54 6.24 6.27
C VAL A 160 20.41 7.76 6.10
N GLN A 161 20.61 8.52 7.18
CA GLN A 161 20.46 9.98 7.18
C GLN A 161 21.79 10.66 7.49
N PRO A 162 22.15 11.75 6.79
CA PRO A 162 23.27 12.59 7.22
C PRO A 162 23.06 13.07 8.66
N THR A 163 24.11 13.07 9.46
CA THR A 163 24.09 13.57 10.84
C THR A 163 25.41 14.25 11.18
N ASP A 164 25.43 14.98 12.28
CA ASP A 164 26.64 15.57 12.83
C ASP A 164 27.33 14.59 13.78
N ILE A 165 28.66 14.47 13.69
CA ILE A 165 29.44 13.51 14.46
C ILE A 165 29.49 13.89 15.95
N GLU A 166 29.58 15.19 16.27
CA GLU A 166 29.65 15.66 17.66
C GLU A 166 28.30 15.48 18.36
N GLU A 167 27.19 15.79 17.67
CA GLU A 167 25.84 15.50 18.16
C GLU A 167 25.65 13.99 18.37
N THR A 168 26.13 13.16 17.45
CA THR A 168 26.03 11.70 17.52
C THR A 168 26.81 11.14 18.72
N ILE A 169 28.04 11.63 18.96
CA ILE A 169 28.86 11.28 20.12
C ILE A 169 28.19 11.73 21.42
N ALA A 170 27.64 12.95 21.45
CA ALA A 170 26.92 13.46 22.61
C ALA A 170 25.70 12.59 22.98
N ARG A 171 24.93 12.14 21.98
CA ARG A 171 23.83 11.18 22.20
C ARG A 171 24.34 9.83 22.71
N ALA A 172 25.41 9.30 22.13
CA ALA A 172 25.97 8.01 22.53
C ALA A 172 26.47 8.01 23.99
N ASN A 173 26.89 9.18 24.49
CA ASN A 173 27.33 9.37 25.87
C ASN A 173 26.19 9.66 26.87
N SER A 174 24.95 9.82 26.41
CA SER A 174 23.79 10.05 27.26
C SER A 174 23.24 8.72 27.79
N SER A 175 23.02 8.64 29.11
CA SER A 175 22.54 7.43 29.80
C SER A 175 21.13 6.99 29.41
N ASP A 176 20.32 7.91 28.86
CA ASP A 176 18.91 7.68 28.52
C ASP A 176 18.67 7.50 27.01
N SER A 177 19.74 7.52 26.20
CA SER A 177 19.61 7.45 24.74
C SER A 177 19.61 6.02 24.22
N PRO A 178 18.82 5.70 23.17
CA PRO A 178 18.92 4.43 22.47
C PRO A 178 20.34 4.19 21.93
N ALA A 179 20.71 2.92 21.75
CA ALA A 179 21.99 2.56 21.15
C ALA A 179 22.16 3.25 19.77
N VAL A 180 23.29 3.92 19.60
CA VAL A 180 23.63 4.65 18.36
C VAL A 180 24.32 3.71 17.39
N LYS A 181 23.89 3.73 16.12
CA LYS A 181 24.55 3.04 15.02
C LYS A 181 24.79 4.04 13.89
N CYS A 182 26.05 4.33 13.56
CA CYS A 182 26.40 5.29 12.52
C CYS A 182 27.55 4.79 11.63
N VAL A 183 27.72 5.42 10.47
CA VAL A 183 28.88 5.29 9.59
C VAL A 183 29.58 6.63 9.54
N VAL A 184 30.91 6.62 9.66
CA VAL A 184 31.75 7.81 9.54
C VAL A 184 32.66 7.62 8.33
N LEU A 185 32.67 8.60 7.44
CA LEU A 185 33.53 8.63 6.27
C LEU A 185 34.70 9.59 6.55
N LEU A 186 35.92 9.08 6.42
CA LEU A 186 37.15 9.83 6.65
C LEU A 186 37.82 10.18 5.32
N ASP A 187 38.49 11.33 5.26
CA ASP A 187 39.41 11.65 4.17
C ASP A 187 40.76 10.93 4.35
N LYS A 188 41.68 11.17 3.40
CA LYS A 188 43.04 10.61 3.44
C LYS A 188 43.91 11.10 4.62
N ASN A 189 43.45 12.10 5.37
CA ASN A 189 44.13 12.68 6.53
C ASN A 189 43.37 12.33 7.83
N ASP A 190 42.54 11.29 7.80
CA ASP A 190 41.70 10.83 8.91
C ASP A 190 40.72 11.89 9.45
N GLN A 191 40.37 12.90 8.65
CA GLN A 191 39.37 13.90 9.02
C GLN A 191 37.97 13.42 8.66
N VAL A 192 36.99 13.64 9.53
CA VAL A 192 35.59 13.32 9.27
C VAL A 192 35.06 14.23 8.16
N VAL A 193 34.57 13.62 7.08
CA VAL A 193 33.97 14.32 5.94
C VAL A 193 32.46 14.20 5.96
N GLU A 194 31.95 13.00 6.25
CA GLU A 194 30.53 12.71 6.29
C GLU A 194 30.22 11.76 7.44
N THR A 195 29.06 11.92 8.06
CA THR A 195 28.54 10.99 9.06
C THR A 195 27.09 10.67 8.75
N TYR A 196 26.74 9.40 8.89
CA TYR A 196 25.41 8.90 8.60
C TYR A 196 24.85 8.10 9.77
N ASP A 197 23.64 8.42 10.22
CA ASP A 197 22.88 7.61 11.18
C ASP A 197 22.23 6.43 10.43
N LEU A 198 22.41 5.20 10.94
CA LEU A 198 21.86 3.95 10.40
C LEU A 198 20.61 3.47 11.15
N ALA A 199 20.18 4.18 12.20
CA ALA A 199 19.06 3.81 13.05
C ALA A 199 17.83 4.70 12.81
N SER A 200 17.82 5.53 11.76
CA SER A 200 16.64 6.31 11.44
C SER A 200 15.53 5.35 11.00
N ASN A 201 14.54 5.17 11.87
CA ASN A 201 13.25 4.57 11.56
C ASN A 201 12.56 5.48 10.54
N ALA A 202 13.03 5.50 9.30
CA ALA A 202 12.59 6.49 8.31
C ALA A 202 11.14 6.27 7.87
N ILE A 203 10.56 5.09 8.19
CA ILE A 203 9.21 4.75 7.73
C ILE A 203 8.33 3.81 8.61
N PRO A 204 8.46 3.75 9.95
CA PRO A 204 7.66 2.84 10.78
C PRO A 204 6.15 3.10 10.61
N ASP A 205 5.76 4.36 10.46
CA ASP A 205 4.35 4.76 10.34
C ASP A 205 3.73 4.28 9.02
N VAL A 206 4.44 4.37 7.89
CA VAL A 206 3.93 3.87 6.60
C VAL A 206 3.95 2.36 6.57
N ARG A 207 4.97 1.70 7.13
CA ARG A 207 5.01 0.24 7.24
C ARG A 207 3.84 -0.29 8.07
N SER A 208 3.59 0.32 9.23
CA SER A 208 2.41 0.00 10.05
C SER A 208 1.10 0.29 9.32
N ALA A 209 1.04 1.38 8.55
CA ALA A 209 -0.13 1.69 7.73
C ALA A 209 -0.34 0.64 6.62
N LEU A 210 0.70 0.22 5.92
CA LEU A 210 0.67 -0.83 4.90
C LEU A 210 0.19 -2.15 5.50
N ASP A 211 0.80 -2.60 6.60
CA ASP A 211 0.44 -3.83 7.31
C ASP A 211 -1.03 -3.85 7.73
N TYR A 212 -1.49 -2.75 8.34
CA TYR A 212 -2.89 -2.65 8.74
C TYR A 212 -3.83 -2.66 7.53
N THR A 213 -3.52 -1.84 6.52
CA THR A 213 -4.41 -1.62 5.36
C THR A 213 -4.52 -2.89 4.51
N VAL A 214 -3.42 -3.60 4.28
CA VAL A 214 -3.42 -4.83 3.47
C VAL A 214 -4.19 -5.95 4.16
N ASN A 215 -4.07 -6.09 5.49
CA ASN A 215 -4.84 -7.09 6.24
C ASN A 215 -6.33 -6.75 6.29
N PHE A 216 -6.68 -5.49 6.55
CA PHE A 216 -8.08 -5.06 6.51
C PHE A 216 -8.71 -5.33 5.13
N LEU A 217 -8.01 -4.96 4.05
CA LEU A 217 -8.52 -5.13 2.69
C LEU A 217 -8.60 -6.60 2.26
N HIS A 218 -7.67 -7.45 2.71
CA HIS A 218 -7.76 -8.90 2.54
C HIS A 218 -9.03 -9.46 3.21
N ASP A 219 -9.27 -9.11 4.47
CA ASP A 219 -10.38 -9.66 5.24
C ASP A 219 -11.74 -9.23 4.68
N ILE A 220 -11.87 -7.95 4.32
CA ILE A 220 -13.10 -7.45 3.69
C ILE A 220 -13.29 -7.99 2.27
N HIS A 221 -12.20 -8.18 1.50
CA HIS A 221 -12.29 -8.79 0.17
C HIS A 221 -12.78 -10.23 0.24
N CYS A 222 -12.28 -11.01 1.19
CA CYS A 222 -12.79 -12.36 1.47
C CYS A 222 -14.30 -12.34 1.80
N ALA A 223 -14.77 -11.38 2.60
CA ALA A 223 -16.20 -11.22 2.87
C ALA A 223 -17.00 -10.87 1.60
N PHE A 224 -16.47 -10.01 0.72
CA PHE A 224 -17.11 -9.68 -0.55
C PHE A 224 -17.22 -10.90 -1.47
N LEU A 225 -16.15 -11.69 -1.62
CA LEU A 225 -16.19 -12.92 -2.42
C LEU A 225 -17.19 -13.94 -1.84
N GLY A 226 -17.13 -14.17 -0.53
CA GLY A 226 -18.02 -15.14 0.11
C GLY A 226 -19.49 -14.77 0.02
N GLU A 227 -19.85 -13.56 0.48
CA GLU A 227 -21.25 -13.15 0.65
C GLU A 227 -21.87 -12.60 -0.63
N LEU A 228 -21.09 -11.95 -1.50
CA LEU A 228 -21.62 -11.29 -2.69
C LEU A 228 -21.47 -12.16 -3.94
N THR A 229 -20.39 -12.95 -4.04
CA THR A 229 -20.13 -13.77 -5.24
C THR A 229 -20.32 -15.27 -4.99
N ASN A 230 -20.54 -15.73 -3.75
CA ASN A 230 -20.55 -17.16 -3.40
C ASN A 230 -19.26 -17.87 -3.83
N TRP A 231 -18.12 -17.19 -3.69
CA TRP A 231 -16.82 -17.68 -4.15
C TRP A 231 -16.81 -18.03 -5.64
N THR A 232 -17.56 -17.30 -6.47
CA THR A 232 -17.46 -17.35 -7.93
C THR A 232 -16.58 -16.24 -8.47
#